data_AF-A0A2D7NLY8-F1
#
_entry.id   AF-A0A2D7NLY8-F1
#
_cell.length_a   1.000
_cell.length_b   1.000
_cell.length_c   1.000
_cell.angle_alpha   90.00
_cell.angle_beta   90.00
_cell.angle_gamma   90.00
#
_symmetry.space_group_name_H-M   'P 1'
#
loop_
_entity.id
_entity.type
_entity.pdbx_description
1 polymer ?
#
loop_
_entity_poly.entity_id
_entity_poly.type
_entity_poly.pdbx_seq_one_letter_code
_entity_poly.pdbx_strand_id
1 'polypeptide(L)'
;MSNSRLHRLGSTRMIFLVILVVFILAWIGTAIFGYVVYGNVLKTAERTDNALRSLTWAALVYACEHEGRFPTSDVELFATQPLPDQITCIPEVAGAWPTTLDEVLEGGQLVEDLKFSSRKLKLYFASEGSLPPVFDANGMPTQLNTIETLKVWLGAFSEAHPIVSSP
;
A
#
# COMPACT_ATOMS: atom_id res chain seq x y z
N MET A 1 19.40 -73.43 -16.23
CA MET A 1 17.98 -72.99 -16.27
C MET A 1 17.77 -71.97 -15.16
N SER A 2 18.02 -70.68 -15.44
CA SER A 2 17.02 -69.67 -15.84
C SER A 2 16.06 -69.29 -14.71
N ASN A 3 16.43 -68.29 -13.90
CA ASN A 3 15.52 -67.52 -13.04
C ASN A 3 16.06 -66.10 -12.72
N SER A 4 16.72 -65.43 -13.67
CA SER A 4 17.30 -64.09 -13.44
C SER A 4 16.62 -62.95 -14.24
N ARG A 5 15.48 -63.22 -14.90
CA ARG A 5 14.82 -62.23 -15.79
C ARG A 5 13.64 -61.48 -15.16
N LEU A 6 13.19 -61.84 -13.96
CA LEU A 6 12.03 -61.18 -13.34
C LEU A 6 12.38 -59.91 -12.52
N HIS A 7 13.65 -59.70 -12.16
CA HIS A 7 14.04 -58.54 -11.36
C HIS A 7 14.25 -57.24 -12.17
N ARG A 8 14.34 -57.33 -13.50
CA ARG A 8 14.59 -56.17 -14.39
C ARG A 8 13.33 -55.36 -14.75
N LEU A 9 12.15 -55.98 -14.74
CA LEU A 9 10.87 -55.33 -15.07
C LEU A 9 10.25 -54.59 -13.86
N GLY A 10 10.55 -55.02 -12.64
CA GLY A 10 10.13 -54.32 -11.41
C GLY A 10 10.92 -53.04 -11.15
N SER A 11 12.22 -53.04 -11.48
CA SER A 11 13.12 -51.90 -11.25
C SER A 11 12.77 -50.68 -12.12
N THR A 12 12.46 -50.85 -13.41
CA THR A 12 12.06 -49.73 -14.28
C THR A 12 10.72 -49.13 -13.90
N ARG A 13 9.73 -49.97 -13.51
CA ARG A 13 8.44 -49.49 -12.99
C ARG A 13 8.59 -48.74 -11.67
N MET A 14 9.42 -49.25 -10.76
CA MET A 14 9.70 -48.59 -9.49
C MET A 14 10.42 -47.25 -9.68
N ILE A 15 11.45 -47.20 -10.54
CA ILE A 15 12.15 -45.95 -10.88
C ILE A 15 11.20 -44.93 -11.51
N PHE A 16 10.35 -45.37 -12.45
CA PHE A 16 9.34 -44.50 -13.06
C PHE A 16 8.37 -43.91 -12.01
N LEU A 17 7.87 -44.74 -11.09
CA LEU A 17 7.01 -44.27 -10.00
C LEU A 17 7.73 -43.28 -9.08
N VAL A 18 9.00 -43.51 -8.75
CA VAL A 18 9.79 -42.58 -7.94
C VAL A 18 9.95 -41.23 -8.65
N ILE A 19 10.29 -41.23 -9.94
CA ILE A 19 10.41 -40.00 -10.74
C ILE A 19 9.06 -39.26 -10.79
N LEU A 20 7.96 -39.99 -11.03
CA LEU A 20 6.62 -39.44 -11.05
C LEU A 20 6.26 -38.78 -9.71
N VAL A 21 6.53 -39.47 -8.59
CA VAL A 21 6.28 -38.95 -7.24
C VAL A 21 7.09 -37.69 -6.98
N VAL A 22 8.39 -37.69 -7.31
CA VAL A 22 9.24 -36.49 -7.15
C VAL A 22 8.71 -35.33 -7.99
N PHE A 23 8.28 -35.60 -9.23
CA PHE A 23 7.72 -34.57 -10.10
C PHE A 23 6.42 -33.97 -9.55
N ILE A 24 5.51 -34.82 -9.06
CA ILE A 24 4.25 -34.38 -8.43
C ILE A 24 4.55 -33.57 -7.16
N LEU A 25 5.47 -34.03 -6.32
CA LEU A 25 5.86 -33.30 -5.10
C LEU A 25 6.50 -31.95 -5.43
N ALA A 26 7.34 -31.87 -6.47
CA ALA A 26 7.92 -30.61 -6.93
C ALA A 26 6.85 -29.63 -7.43
N TRP A 27 5.83 -30.13 -8.16
CA TRP A 27 4.68 -29.33 -8.59
C TRP A 27 3.88 -28.78 -7.40
N ILE A 28 3.54 -29.63 -6.43
CA ILE A 28 2.81 -29.22 -5.22
C ILE A 28 3.64 -28.19 -4.44
N GLY A 29 4.94 -28.44 -4.27
CA GLY A 29 5.83 -27.50 -3.60
C GLY A 29 5.87 -26.13 -4.28
N THR A 30 5.94 -26.11 -5.61
CA THR A 30 5.92 -24.86 -6.39
C THR A 30 4.59 -24.13 -6.24
N ALA A 31 3.46 -24.86 -6.26
CA ALA A 31 2.13 -24.28 -6.08
C ALA A 31 1.96 -23.64 -4.69
N ILE A 32 2.38 -24.34 -3.63
CA ILE A 32 2.35 -23.82 -2.25
C ILE A 32 3.23 -22.57 -2.13
N PHE A 33 4.45 -22.64 -2.67
CA PHE A 33 5.37 -21.49 -2.65
C PHE A 33 4.76 -20.27 -3.35
N GLY A 34 4.19 -20.46 -4.55
CA GLY A 34 3.50 -19.41 -5.29
C GLY A 34 2.35 -18.79 -4.49
N TYR A 35 1.53 -19.62 -3.83
CA TYR A 35 0.44 -19.14 -2.99
C TYR A 35 0.92 -18.32 -1.79
N VAL A 36 1.98 -18.78 -1.10
CA VAL A 36 2.56 -18.07 0.05
C VAL A 36 3.14 -16.72 -0.37
N VAL A 37 3.88 -16.67 -1.48
CA VAL A 37 4.44 -15.43 -2.02
C VAL A 37 3.33 -14.45 -2.37
N TYR A 38 2.30 -14.91 -3.10
CA TYR A 38 1.15 -14.07 -3.45
C TYR A 38 0.45 -13.50 -2.21
N GLY A 39 0.15 -14.34 -1.22
CA GLY A 39 -0.49 -13.90 0.02
C GLY A 39 0.33 -12.87 0.80
N ASN A 40 1.66 -13.01 0.80
CA ASN A 40 2.56 -12.05 1.45
C ASN A 40 2.62 -10.72 0.70
N VAL A 41 2.59 -10.75 -0.64
CA VAL A 41 2.52 -9.54 -1.47
C VAL A 41 1.23 -8.79 -1.19
N LEU A 42 0.08 -9.49 -1.17
CA LEU A 42 -1.22 -8.87 -0.90
C LEU A 42 -1.28 -8.20 0.48
N LYS A 43 -0.82 -8.90 1.53
CA LYS A 43 -0.74 -8.33 2.88
C LYS A 43 0.21 -7.13 2.95
N THR A 44 1.29 -7.14 2.17
CA THR A 44 2.22 -6.02 2.11
C THR A 44 1.60 -4.83 1.38
N ALA A 45 0.83 -5.09 0.32
CA ALA A 45 0.05 -4.07 -0.37
C ALA A 45 -0.95 -3.39 0.56
N GLU A 46 -1.78 -4.17 1.25
CA GLU A 46 -2.75 -3.64 2.23
C GLU A 46 -2.10 -2.75 3.29
N ARG A 47 -0.97 -3.18 3.86
CA ARG A 47 -0.23 -2.37 4.86
C ARG A 47 0.34 -1.08 4.28
N THR A 48 0.83 -1.15 3.05
CA THR A 48 1.41 0.00 2.35
C THR A 48 0.32 1.01 2.01
N ASP A 49 -0.83 0.54 1.53
CA ASP A 49 -1.99 1.37 1.23
C ASP A 49 -2.54 2.03 2.48
N ASN A 50 -2.70 1.29 3.58
CA ASN A 50 -3.13 1.85 4.86
C ASN A 50 -2.17 2.96 5.33
N ALA A 51 -0.86 2.78 5.17
CA ALA A 51 0.12 3.81 5.52
C ALA A 51 0.02 5.04 4.62
N LEU A 52 -0.10 4.85 3.30
CA LEU A 52 -0.26 5.95 2.34
C LEU A 52 -1.57 6.73 2.56
N ARG A 53 -2.67 6.01 2.77
CA ARG A 53 -3.99 6.58 3.12
C ARG A 53 -3.93 7.34 4.44
N SER A 54 -3.28 6.78 5.47
CA SER A 54 -3.09 7.46 6.76
C SER A 54 -2.26 8.75 6.62
N LEU A 55 -1.18 8.73 5.84
CA LEU A 55 -0.36 9.92 5.56
C LEU A 55 -1.14 10.98 4.78
N THR A 56 -1.95 10.54 3.82
CA THR A 56 -2.82 11.44 3.04
C THR A 56 -3.87 12.07 3.94
N TRP A 57 -4.48 11.30 4.85
CA TRP A 57 -5.39 11.84 5.86
C TRP A 57 -4.70 12.88 6.73
N ALA A 58 -3.51 12.58 7.25
CA ALA A 58 -2.74 13.54 8.04
C ALA A 58 -2.45 14.84 7.28
N ALA A 59 -2.11 14.75 5.99
CA ALA A 59 -1.88 15.92 5.15
C ALA A 59 -3.15 16.73 4.92
N LEU A 60 -4.29 16.07 4.67
CA LEU A 60 -5.60 16.73 4.51
C LEU A 60 -6.05 17.41 5.80
N VAL A 61 -5.94 16.73 6.95
CA VAL A 61 -6.25 17.32 8.26
C VAL A 61 -5.38 18.55 8.51
N TYR A 62 -4.06 18.43 8.29
CA TYR A 62 -3.14 19.56 8.44
C TYR A 62 -3.55 20.75 7.57
N ALA A 63 -3.81 20.49 6.28
CA ALA A 63 -4.18 21.53 5.33
C ALA A 63 -5.53 22.18 5.67
N CYS A 64 -6.47 21.38 6.19
CA CYS A 64 -7.75 21.87 6.69
C CYS A 64 -7.59 22.84 7.86
N GLU A 65 -6.72 22.50 8.82
CA GLU A 65 -6.46 23.33 10.00
C GLU A 65 -5.66 24.60 9.69
N HIS A 66 -4.87 24.58 8.60
CA HIS A 66 -3.98 25.67 8.20
C HIS A 66 -4.46 26.38 6.93
N GLU A 67 -5.78 26.56 6.79
CA GLU A 67 -6.41 27.40 5.75
C GLU A 67 -5.97 27.04 4.31
N GLY A 68 -5.81 25.74 4.03
CA GLY A 68 -5.41 25.24 2.72
C GLY A 68 -3.91 24.96 2.58
N ARG A 69 -3.08 25.31 3.59
CA ARG A 69 -1.63 25.09 3.53
C ARG A 69 -1.22 23.67 3.81
N PHE A 70 -0.58 23.03 2.84
CA PHE A 70 0.00 21.71 3.01
C PHE A 70 1.26 21.72 3.90
N PRO A 71 1.57 20.60 4.57
CA PRO A 71 2.78 20.46 5.34
C PRO A 71 4.02 20.51 4.42
N THR A 72 5.07 21.16 4.91
CA THR A 72 6.36 21.35 4.21
C THR A 72 7.46 20.44 4.74
N SER A 73 7.18 19.71 5.81
CA SER A 73 8.09 18.75 6.42
C SER A 73 7.34 17.61 7.08
N ASP A 74 8.07 16.53 7.36
CA ASP A 74 7.59 15.40 8.15
C ASP A 74 7.23 15.82 9.59
N VAL A 75 7.97 16.77 10.15
CA VAL A 75 7.69 17.35 11.48
C VAL A 75 6.30 18.00 11.50
N GLU A 76 5.97 18.82 10.50
CA GLU A 76 4.64 19.45 10.40
C GLU A 76 3.55 18.39 10.20
N LEU A 77 3.77 17.42 9.30
CA LEU A 77 2.80 16.36 9.00
C LEU A 77 2.44 15.53 10.24
N PHE A 78 3.42 15.22 11.09
CA PHE A 78 3.21 14.39 12.29
C PHE A 78 2.81 15.19 13.53
N ALA A 79 2.86 16.52 13.48
CA ALA A 79 2.41 17.37 14.59
C ALA A 79 0.89 17.28 14.81
N THR A 80 0.13 16.91 13.78
CA THR A 80 -1.34 16.78 13.79
C THR A 80 -1.83 15.50 14.47
N GLN A 81 -0.94 14.70 15.08
CA GLN A 81 -1.37 13.52 15.84
C GLN A 81 -1.87 13.90 17.25
N PRO A 82 -2.94 13.28 17.76
CA PRO A 82 -3.75 12.22 17.14
C PRO A 82 -4.69 12.75 16.04
N LEU A 83 -4.86 11.96 14.98
CA LEU A 83 -5.69 12.34 13.84
C LEU A 83 -7.18 12.26 14.19
N PRO A 84 -8.00 13.27 13.83
CA PRO A 84 -9.43 13.25 14.04
C PRO A 84 -10.13 12.28 13.07
N ASP A 85 -11.32 11.83 13.44
CA ASP A 85 -12.14 10.94 12.59
C ASP A 85 -12.81 11.69 11.42
N GLN A 86 -12.92 13.02 11.49
CA GLN A 86 -13.59 13.87 10.50
C GLN A 86 -12.88 15.22 10.38
N ILE A 87 -12.95 15.82 9.19
CA ILE A 87 -12.46 17.19 8.93
C ILE A 87 -13.63 18.16 8.68
N THR A 88 -13.42 19.45 8.94
CA THR A 88 -14.46 20.49 8.80
C THR A 88 -14.51 21.11 7.40
N CYS A 89 -13.44 21.00 6.62
CA CYS A 89 -13.35 21.48 5.23
C CYS A 89 -14.01 20.48 4.28
N ILE A 90 -15.27 20.76 3.97
CA ILE A 90 -16.11 19.93 3.10
C ILE A 90 -15.86 20.34 1.64
N PRO A 91 -15.68 19.38 0.71
CA PRO A 91 -15.55 19.70 -0.71
C PRO A 91 -16.86 20.25 -1.28
N GLU A 92 -16.75 21.23 -2.18
CA GLU A 92 -17.90 21.72 -2.94
C GLU A 92 -18.51 20.62 -3.84
N VAL A 93 -17.66 19.75 -4.38
CA VAL A 93 -18.04 18.59 -5.17
C VAL A 93 -17.94 17.34 -4.31
N ALA A 94 -19.08 16.69 -4.05
CA ALA A 94 -19.12 15.46 -3.26
C ALA A 94 -18.15 14.41 -3.81
N GLY A 95 -17.30 13.87 -2.93
CA GLY A 95 -16.31 12.85 -3.28
C GLY A 95 -15.02 13.38 -3.93
N ALA A 96 -14.82 14.70 -4.04
CA ALA A 96 -13.56 15.26 -4.56
C ALA A 96 -12.35 14.89 -3.67
N TRP A 97 -12.54 14.91 -2.35
CA TRP A 97 -11.64 14.32 -1.37
C TRP A 97 -12.47 13.78 -0.20
N PRO A 98 -11.92 12.80 0.54
CA PRO A 98 -12.62 12.21 1.65
C PRO A 98 -12.71 13.18 2.84
N THR A 99 -13.82 13.11 3.57
CA THR A 99 -14.11 13.98 4.73
C THR A 99 -14.11 13.24 6.06
N THR A 100 -13.99 11.92 6.01
CA THR A 100 -13.95 11.05 7.18
C THR A 100 -12.82 10.05 7.08
N LEU A 101 -12.31 9.62 8.23
CA LEU A 101 -11.24 8.64 8.33
C LEU A 101 -11.63 7.28 7.70
N ASP A 102 -12.90 6.86 7.86
CA ASP A 102 -13.41 5.62 7.29
C ASP A 102 -13.41 5.66 5.74
N GLU A 103 -13.79 6.81 5.17
CA GLU A 103 -13.78 7.03 3.72
C GLU A 103 -12.36 6.99 3.15
N VAL A 104 -11.38 7.58 3.85
CA VAL A 104 -9.97 7.50 3.43
C VAL A 104 -9.43 6.08 3.49
N LEU A 105 -9.78 5.33 4.53
CA LEU A 105 -9.20 4.01 4.79
C LEU A 105 -9.87 2.90 3.98
N GLU A 106 -11.10 3.10 3.48
CA GLU A 106 -11.88 2.10 2.74
C GLU A 106 -12.00 0.76 3.49
N GLY A 107 -12.32 0.82 4.78
CA GLY A 107 -12.36 -0.37 5.64
C GLY A 107 -10.99 -0.92 6.06
N GLY A 108 -9.91 -0.19 5.73
CA GLY A 108 -8.57 -0.39 6.25
C GLY A 108 -8.41 0.03 7.71
N GLN A 109 -7.16 0.08 8.18
CA GLN A 109 -6.84 0.48 9.55
C GLN A 109 -5.91 1.67 9.55
N LEU A 110 -6.21 2.65 10.41
CA LEU A 110 -5.31 3.76 10.67
C LEU A 110 -4.01 3.21 11.25
N VAL A 111 -2.89 3.65 10.70
CA VAL A 111 -1.58 3.27 11.23
C VAL A 111 -1.28 4.11 12.47
N GLU A 112 -1.15 3.48 13.64
CA GLU A 112 -0.91 4.20 14.90
C GLU A 112 0.40 5.01 14.89
N ASP A 113 1.49 4.42 14.39
CA ASP A 113 2.79 5.09 14.27
C ASP A 113 3.08 5.47 12.81
N LEU A 114 2.55 6.62 12.38
CA LEU A 114 2.81 7.19 11.05
C LEU A 114 4.31 7.47 10.84
N LYS A 115 5.03 7.86 11.88
CA LYS A 115 6.46 8.17 11.79
C LYS A 115 7.31 6.94 11.54
N PHE A 116 6.96 5.79 12.12
CA PHE A 116 7.64 4.54 11.85
C PHE A 116 7.28 3.98 10.48
N SER A 117 6.00 4.02 10.10
CA SER A 117 5.53 3.48 8.82
C SER A 117 6.01 4.28 7.61
N SER A 118 6.10 5.60 7.72
CA SER A 118 6.64 6.49 6.68
C SER A 118 8.11 6.21 6.33
N ARG A 119 8.92 5.60 7.21
CA ARG A 119 10.34 5.31 6.94
C ARG A 119 10.57 4.38 5.74
N LYS A 120 9.56 3.58 5.39
CA LYS A 120 9.62 2.67 4.24
C LYS A 120 9.11 3.34 2.95
N LEU A 121 8.42 4.46 3.10
CA LEU A 121 7.80 5.22 2.02
C LEU A 121 8.71 6.38 1.61
N LYS A 122 8.44 6.95 0.45
CA LYS A 122 9.05 8.19 -0.01
C LYS A 122 8.08 9.33 0.19
N LEU A 123 8.52 10.33 0.94
CA LEU A 123 7.76 11.54 1.24
C LEU A 123 8.52 12.71 0.65
N TYR A 124 7.86 13.46 -0.23
CA TYR A 124 8.40 14.69 -0.79
C TYR A 124 7.47 15.84 -0.42
N PHE A 125 8.04 16.90 0.13
CA PHE A 125 7.32 18.09 0.53
C PHE A 125 7.79 19.27 -0.31
N ALA A 126 6.86 20.15 -0.67
CA ALA A 126 7.21 21.42 -1.29
C ALA A 126 7.73 22.40 -0.24
N SER A 127 8.54 23.38 -0.67
CA SER A 127 9.07 24.41 0.22
C SER A 127 8.02 25.40 0.72
N GLU A 128 6.98 25.67 -0.07
CA GLU A 128 6.07 26.80 0.17
C GLU A 128 4.64 26.40 0.60
N GLY A 129 4.38 25.12 0.89
CA GLY A 129 3.08 24.62 1.38
C GLY A 129 1.89 24.82 0.42
N SER A 130 2.13 25.42 -0.76
CA SER A 130 1.18 25.65 -1.83
C SER A 130 0.90 24.41 -2.67
N LEU A 131 1.83 23.45 -2.65
CA LEU A 131 1.70 22.19 -3.37
C LEU A 131 1.52 21.04 -2.38
N PRO A 132 0.67 20.06 -2.72
CA PRO A 132 0.48 18.89 -1.87
C PRO A 132 1.77 18.07 -1.76
N PRO A 133 1.98 17.39 -0.62
CA PRO A 133 3.07 16.44 -0.50
C PRO A 133 2.86 15.26 -1.45
N VAL A 134 3.97 14.70 -1.95
CA VAL A 134 3.94 13.50 -2.77
C VAL A 134 4.35 12.31 -1.92
N PHE A 135 3.45 11.34 -1.81
CA PHE A 135 3.68 10.06 -1.15
C PHE A 135 3.83 8.95 -2.17
N ASP A 136 4.88 8.15 -2.02
CA ASP A 136 5.19 7.03 -2.92
C ASP A 136 5.54 5.78 -2.10
N ALA A 137 5.05 4.63 -2.58
CA ALA A 137 5.29 3.32 -2.00
C ALA A 137 6.76 2.87 -2.02
N ASN A 138 7.64 3.59 -2.71
CA ASN A 138 9.08 3.29 -2.78
C ASN A 138 9.37 1.87 -3.31
N GLY A 139 8.59 1.44 -4.30
CA GLY A 139 8.69 0.09 -4.88
C GLY A 139 8.05 -1.02 -4.03
N MET A 140 7.41 -0.69 -2.91
CA MET A 140 6.55 -1.64 -2.21
C MET A 140 5.27 -1.89 -3.00
N PRO A 141 4.70 -3.11 -2.93
CA PRO A 141 3.40 -3.39 -3.51
C PRO A 141 2.33 -2.44 -2.96
N THR A 142 1.39 -2.05 -3.81
CA THR A 142 0.16 -1.34 -3.46
C THR A 142 -1.01 -2.00 -4.18
N GLN A 143 -2.23 -1.81 -3.69
CA GLN A 143 -3.42 -2.13 -4.45
C GLN A 143 -3.52 -1.22 -5.69
N LEU A 144 -4.36 -1.65 -6.62
CA LEU A 144 -4.58 -0.93 -7.87
C LEU A 144 -5.14 0.46 -7.58
N ASN A 145 -4.59 1.47 -8.24
CA ASN A 145 -5.01 2.87 -8.20
C ASN A 145 -4.85 3.61 -6.87
N THR A 146 -4.36 3.00 -5.77
CA THR A 146 -4.23 3.70 -4.48
C THR A 146 -3.48 5.02 -4.63
N ILE A 147 -2.26 5.00 -5.17
CA ILE A 147 -1.43 6.22 -5.31
C ILE A 147 -2.09 7.27 -6.20
N GLU A 148 -2.77 6.85 -7.28
CA GLU A 148 -3.43 7.75 -8.21
C GLU A 148 -4.62 8.44 -7.55
N THR A 149 -5.46 7.68 -6.85
CA THR A 149 -6.59 8.20 -6.06
C THR A 149 -6.13 9.22 -5.02
N LEU A 150 -5.08 8.92 -4.25
CA LEU A 150 -4.56 9.84 -3.24
C LEU A 150 -4.06 11.16 -3.86
N LYS A 151 -3.39 11.08 -5.02
CA LYS A 151 -2.94 12.27 -5.76
C LYS A 151 -4.12 13.10 -6.27
N VAL A 152 -5.19 12.47 -6.74
CA VAL A 152 -6.41 13.15 -7.16
C VAL A 152 -7.05 13.90 -5.99
N TRP A 153 -7.17 13.28 -4.82
CA TRP A 153 -7.74 13.93 -3.63
C TRP A 153 -6.92 15.16 -3.20
N LEU A 154 -5.60 15.00 -3.08
CA LEU A 154 -4.71 16.09 -2.68
C LEU A 154 -4.68 17.22 -3.73
N GLY A 155 -4.72 16.87 -5.02
CA GLY A 155 -4.80 17.84 -6.11
C GLY A 155 -6.13 18.61 -6.08
N ALA A 156 -7.25 17.92 -5.95
CA ALA A 156 -8.57 18.53 -5.85
C ALA A 156 -8.68 19.47 -4.63
N PHE A 157 -8.12 19.07 -3.49
CA PHE A 157 -8.05 19.93 -2.31
C PHE A 157 -7.23 21.19 -2.56
N SER A 158 -6.07 21.06 -3.20
CA SER A 158 -5.19 22.18 -3.57
C SER A 158 -5.86 23.15 -4.54
N GLU A 159 -6.59 22.64 -5.53
CA GLU A 159 -7.34 23.46 -6.50
C GLU A 159 -8.49 24.22 -5.84
N ALA A 160 -9.15 23.62 -4.85
CA ALA A 160 -10.19 24.28 -4.06
C ALA A 160 -9.65 25.34 -3.09
N HIS A 161 -8.38 25.23 -2.69
CA HIS A 161 -7.72 26.15 -1.75
C HIS A 161 -6.43 26.74 -2.34
N PRO A 162 -6.53 27.58 -3.38
CA PRO A 162 -5.34 28.15 -4.00
C PRO A 162 -4.65 29.12 -3.03
N ILE A 163 -3.47 28.73 -2.55
CA ILE A 163 -2.61 29.63 -1.79
C ILE A 163 -1.97 30.58 -2.78
N VAL A 164 -2.42 31.84 -2.77
CA VAL A 164 -1.81 32.90 -3.57
C VAL A 164 -0.39 33.10 -3.05
N SER A 165 0.62 32.60 -3.78
CA SER A 165 2.01 32.94 -3.49
C SER A 165 2.19 34.44 -3.74
N SER A 166 2.45 35.18 -2.65
CA SER A 166 2.89 36.56 -2.75
C SER A 166 4.16 36.61 -3.62
N PRO A 167 4.22 37.49 -4.65
CA PRO A 167 5.38 37.61 -5.54
C PRO A 167 6.65 38.08 -4.83
#